data_AF-A0ABC9G8J5-F1
#
_entry.id   AF-A0ABC9G8J5-F1
#
_cell.length_a   1.000
_cell.length_b   1.000
_cell.length_c   1.000
_cell.angle_alpha   90.00
_cell.angle_beta   90.00
_cell.angle_gamma   90.00
#
_symmetry.space_group_name_H-M   'P 1'
#
loop_
_entity.id
_entity.type
_entity.pdbx_description
1 polymer ?
#
loop_
_entity_poly.entity_id
_entity_poly.type
_entity_poly.pdbx_seq_one_letter_code
_entity_poly.pdbx_strand_id
1 'polypeptide(L)'
;MSSQPHLDLDNALPEPDVVCYARAELPSIMPNLETLVIGAGIEMVNMPMVLTKFIYLKHLTIEIRERTFSPPYDYFPLVSFFDASPSLETFFMNVPLEDVKHESVFGASSYLRELPEHQHNCLRVVEIIGFSSAKSLVELTCCIVKNAVSLECLTLDTLRGHERCYGEADETCEPISSAVFQEASRTVMAIRMYIEDKVGPTCKLTLLEPCTRCHSR
;
A
#
# COMPACT_ATOMS: atom_id res chain seq x y z
N MET A 1 -24.91 22.17 -0.74
CA MET A 1 -23.70 21.42 -1.13
C MET A 1 -23.08 20.92 0.16
N SER A 2 -23.31 19.65 0.51
CA SER A 2 -22.74 19.09 1.73
C SER A 2 -21.28 18.78 1.45
N SER A 3 -20.34 19.47 2.10
CA SER A 3 -18.93 19.11 2.07
C SER A 3 -18.79 17.69 2.62
N GLN A 4 -18.12 16.79 1.90
CA GLN A 4 -17.86 15.44 2.41
C GLN A 4 -16.93 15.51 3.63
N PRO A 5 -17.19 14.73 4.69
CA PRO A 5 -16.34 14.69 5.88
C PRO A 5 -14.98 14.07 5.53
N HIS A 6 -13.94 14.91 5.55
CA HIS A 6 -12.57 14.61 5.12
C HIS A 6 -11.59 15.02 6.21
N LEU A 7 -10.65 14.14 6.53
CA LEU A 7 -9.53 14.43 7.43
C LEU A 7 -8.21 14.11 6.74
N ASP A 8 -7.31 15.08 6.77
CA ASP A 8 -5.94 14.95 6.30
C ASP A 8 -4.97 15.06 7.48
N LEU A 9 -4.33 13.94 7.81
CA LEU A 9 -3.28 13.83 8.80
C LEU A 9 -1.90 13.68 8.15
N ASP A 10 -1.78 13.97 6.86
CA ASP A 10 -0.48 13.98 6.19
C ASP A 10 0.39 15.06 6.84
N ASN A 11 -0.02 16.32 6.90
CA ASN A 11 0.83 17.40 7.45
C ASN A 11 0.92 17.46 8.99
N ALA A 12 0.33 16.50 9.71
CA ALA A 12 0.51 16.42 11.16
C ALA A 12 1.99 16.13 11.48
N LEU A 13 2.52 16.74 12.55
CA LEU A 13 3.89 16.52 13.01
C LEU A 13 4.20 15.01 13.08
N PRO A 14 5.46 14.60 12.86
CA PRO A 14 5.87 13.19 12.83
C PRO A 14 5.79 12.57 14.24
N GLU A 15 4.61 12.46 14.81
CA GLU A 15 4.36 11.68 15.99
C GLU A 15 4.47 10.20 15.60
N PRO A 16 5.10 9.37 16.44
CA PRO A 16 5.30 7.95 16.17
C PRO A 16 4.00 7.15 16.02
N ASP A 17 2.83 7.76 16.21
CA ASP A 17 1.60 7.05 16.47
C ASP A 17 0.39 7.49 15.62
N VAL A 18 0.58 8.27 14.53
CA VAL A 18 -0.56 8.81 13.74
C VAL A 18 -1.48 7.70 13.22
N VAL A 19 -0.92 6.55 12.80
CA VAL A 19 -1.72 5.39 12.37
C VAL A 19 -2.52 4.80 13.53
N CYS A 20 -1.93 4.69 14.72
CA CYS A 20 -2.63 4.14 15.88
C CYS A 20 -3.65 5.13 16.44
N TYR A 21 -3.33 6.43 16.50
CA TYR A 21 -4.27 7.50 16.84
C TYR A 21 -5.45 7.49 15.88
N ALA A 22 -5.17 7.39 14.57
CA ALA A 22 -6.18 7.28 13.56
C ALA A 22 -7.11 6.11 13.85
N ARG A 23 -6.56 4.95 14.18
CA ARG A 23 -7.32 3.74 14.45
C ARG A 23 -8.08 3.76 15.79
N ALA A 24 -7.50 4.31 16.85
CA ALA A 24 -8.06 4.24 18.20
C ALA A 24 -9.13 5.31 18.44
N GLU A 25 -8.84 6.56 18.05
CA GLU A 25 -9.59 7.72 18.53
C GLU A 25 -10.53 8.29 17.44
N LEU A 26 -10.10 8.31 16.17
CA LEU A 26 -10.87 8.98 15.12
C LEU A 26 -12.27 8.41 14.88
N PRO A 27 -12.54 7.09 14.96
CA PRO A 27 -13.91 6.62 14.76
C PRO A 27 -14.88 7.16 15.82
N SER A 28 -14.38 7.48 17.02
CA SER A 28 -15.18 8.09 18.10
C SER A 28 -15.33 9.60 17.93
N ILE A 29 -14.26 10.28 17.47
CA ILE A 29 -14.23 11.74 17.29
C ILE A 29 -14.99 12.17 16.03
N MET A 30 -14.85 11.41 14.94
CA MET A 30 -15.47 11.66 13.64
C MET A 30 -16.11 10.39 13.10
N PRO A 31 -17.22 9.93 13.70
CA PRO A 31 -17.86 8.68 13.32
C PRO A 31 -18.32 8.66 11.86
N ASN A 32 -18.66 9.83 11.29
CA ASN A 32 -19.13 9.99 9.91
C ASN A 32 -18.02 10.23 8.88
N LEU A 33 -16.74 10.04 9.23
CA LEU A 33 -15.61 10.29 8.32
C LEU A 33 -15.71 9.43 7.05
N GLU A 34 -15.69 10.07 5.87
CA GLU A 34 -15.75 9.38 4.57
C GLU A 34 -14.38 9.27 3.89
N THR A 35 -13.47 10.21 4.14
CA THR A 35 -12.11 10.21 3.58
C THR A 35 -11.07 10.44 4.67
N LEU A 36 -10.04 9.60 4.69
CA LEU A 36 -8.92 9.66 5.61
C LEU A 36 -7.60 9.58 4.84
N VAL A 37 -6.76 10.59 5.03
CA VAL A 37 -5.37 10.60 4.56
C VAL A 37 -4.45 10.51 5.78
N ILE A 38 -3.52 9.56 5.78
CA ILE A 38 -2.57 9.35 6.87
C ILE A 38 -1.15 9.47 6.35
N GLY A 39 -0.40 10.43 6.88
CA GLY A 39 1.06 10.45 6.77
C GLY A 39 1.65 9.56 7.87
N ALA A 40 2.15 8.37 7.52
CA ALA A 40 2.68 7.42 8.49
C ALA A 40 4.20 7.56 8.64
N GLY A 41 4.64 7.77 9.89
CA GLY A 41 6.02 7.54 10.33
C GLY A 41 6.25 6.07 10.70
N ILE A 42 7.50 5.62 10.65
CA ILE A 42 7.93 4.21 10.67
C ILE A 42 7.86 3.53 12.06
N GLU A 43 6.71 3.55 12.74
CA GLU A 43 6.55 2.82 14.01
C GLU A 43 5.16 2.16 14.11
N MET A 44 4.82 1.28 13.15
CA MET A 44 3.67 0.38 13.32
C MET A 44 4.03 -0.77 14.25
N VAL A 45 4.13 -0.51 15.56
CA VAL A 45 4.34 -1.56 16.56
C VAL A 45 2.98 -2.12 16.98
N ASN A 46 2.80 -3.43 16.77
CA ASN A 46 1.75 -4.31 17.31
C ASN A 46 0.88 -3.71 18.43
N MET A 47 -0.21 -3.01 18.05
CA MET A 47 -1.23 -2.62 19.02
C MET A 47 -2.49 -3.47 18.87
N PRO A 48 -3.03 -4.00 19.98
CA PRO A 48 -4.29 -4.73 19.96
C PRO A 48 -5.43 -3.80 19.51
N MET A 49 -6.32 -4.35 18.67
CA MET A 49 -7.48 -3.63 18.12
C MET A 49 -8.31 -2.98 19.24
N VAL A 50 -8.57 -1.68 19.12
CA VAL A 50 -9.72 -1.04 19.76
C VAL A 50 -10.94 -1.30 18.87
N LEU A 51 -12.06 -1.69 19.48
CA LEU A 51 -13.32 -2.16 18.84
C LEU A 51 -14.06 -1.11 17.98
N THR A 52 -13.41 0.00 17.64
CA THR A 52 -13.99 1.15 16.97
C THR A 52 -13.90 1.01 15.46
N LYS A 53 -15.05 1.16 14.77
CA LYS A 53 -15.17 0.96 13.32
C LYS A 53 -15.44 2.27 12.60
N PHE A 54 -14.72 2.49 11.51
CA PHE A 54 -14.97 3.51 10.51
C PHE A 54 -16.09 3.06 9.55
N ILE A 55 -17.32 3.00 10.05
CA ILE A 55 -18.45 2.45 9.28
C ILE A 55 -18.80 3.25 8.02
N TYR A 56 -18.37 4.51 7.90
CA TYR A 56 -18.64 5.37 6.74
C TYR A 56 -17.40 5.71 5.91
N LEU A 57 -16.21 5.21 6.28
CA LEU A 57 -15.00 5.51 5.54
C LEU A 57 -15.02 4.81 4.18
N LYS A 58 -14.94 5.59 3.11
CA LYS A 58 -14.93 5.13 1.71
C LYS A 58 -13.55 5.24 1.07
N HIS A 59 -12.76 6.23 1.49
CA HIS A 59 -11.47 6.53 0.86
C HIS A 59 -10.36 6.58 1.91
N LEU A 60 -9.36 5.70 1.76
CA LEU A 60 -8.19 5.65 2.61
C LEU A 60 -6.93 5.86 1.77
N THR A 61 -6.14 6.85 2.15
CA THR A 61 -4.83 7.14 1.56
C THR A 61 -3.78 7.02 2.67
N ILE A 62 -2.74 6.22 2.43
CA ILE A 62 -1.61 6.08 3.34
C ILE A 62 -0.33 6.49 2.63
N GLU A 63 0.27 7.58 3.10
CA GLU A 63 1.56 8.07 2.63
C GLU A 63 2.65 7.64 3.60
N ILE A 64 3.48 6.68 3.20
CA ILE A 64 4.62 6.24 4.00
C ILE A 64 5.74 7.25 3.80
N ARG A 65 6.22 7.82 4.90
CA ARG A 65 7.33 8.78 4.89
C ARG A 65 8.62 8.12 5.34
N GLU A 66 9.70 8.53 4.69
CA GLU A 66 11.04 8.11 5.05
C GLU A 66 11.44 8.68 6.42
N ARG A 67 12.06 7.84 7.26
CA ARG A 67 12.88 8.29 8.39
C ARG A 67 14.21 7.55 8.37
N THR A 68 15.26 8.28 8.69
CA THR A 68 16.60 7.73 8.86
C THR A 68 16.62 6.69 9.99
N PHE A 69 17.22 5.52 9.75
CA PHE A 69 17.51 4.46 10.76
C PHE A 69 16.34 3.59 11.25
N SER A 70 15.36 3.30 10.40
CA SER A 70 14.25 2.44 10.79
C SER A 70 14.47 0.95 10.47
N PRO A 71 13.92 0.03 11.30
CA PRO A 71 13.93 -1.40 11.00
C PRO A 71 13.08 -1.75 9.76
N PRO A 72 13.22 -2.97 9.21
CA PRO A 72 12.39 -3.47 8.12
C PRO A 72 10.89 -3.29 8.42
N TYR A 73 10.12 -2.70 7.50
CA TYR A 73 8.68 -2.51 7.68
C TYR A 73 7.89 -3.82 7.60
N ASP A 74 6.93 -3.95 8.51
CA ASP A 74 5.81 -4.86 8.34
C ASP A 74 4.58 -4.08 7.89
N TYR A 75 4.21 -4.17 6.61
CA TYR A 75 2.99 -3.57 6.06
C TYR A 75 1.73 -4.37 6.39
N PHE A 76 1.88 -5.64 6.81
CA PHE A 76 0.76 -6.55 7.03
C PHE A 76 -0.28 -6.04 8.06
N PRO A 77 0.09 -5.36 9.16
CA PRO A 77 -0.87 -4.82 10.12
C PRO A 77 -1.85 -3.79 9.55
N LEU A 78 -1.60 -3.23 8.35
CA LEU A 78 -2.54 -2.36 7.65
C LEU A 78 -3.82 -3.09 7.25
N VAL A 79 -3.83 -4.43 7.23
CA VAL A 79 -5.03 -5.23 6.96
C VAL A 79 -6.19 -4.85 7.89
N SER A 80 -5.87 -4.47 9.12
CA SER A 80 -6.86 -4.08 10.13
C SER A 80 -7.68 -2.83 9.78
N PHE A 81 -7.21 -1.98 8.85
CA PHE A 81 -8.04 -0.88 8.34
C PHE A 81 -9.23 -1.41 7.54
N PHE A 82 -9.06 -2.51 6.81
CA PHE A 82 -10.15 -3.15 6.09
C PHE A 82 -11.17 -3.75 7.06
N ASP A 83 -10.72 -4.38 8.15
CA ASP A 83 -11.62 -4.88 9.20
C ASP A 83 -12.39 -3.76 9.90
N ALA A 84 -11.74 -2.61 10.11
CA ALA A 84 -12.32 -1.46 10.77
C ALA A 84 -13.23 -0.64 9.84
N SER A 85 -13.11 -0.78 8.52
CA SER A 85 -13.73 0.13 7.53
C SER A 85 -14.60 -0.62 6.53
N PRO A 86 -15.75 -1.21 6.95
CA PRO A 86 -16.55 -2.10 6.10
C PRO A 86 -17.10 -1.45 4.82
N SER A 87 -17.17 -0.11 4.78
CA SER A 87 -17.66 0.67 3.64
C SER A 87 -16.52 1.16 2.73
N LEU A 88 -15.27 0.72 2.95
CA LEU A 88 -14.13 1.23 2.18
C LEU A 88 -14.25 0.86 0.71
N GLU A 89 -14.19 1.85 -0.17
CA GLU A 89 -14.33 1.70 -1.62
C GLU A 89 -12.98 1.82 -2.34
N THR A 90 -12.10 2.69 -1.84
CA THR A 90 -10.79 2.93 -2.46
C THR A 90 -9.67 2.93 -1.43
N PHE A 91 -8.57 2.28 -1.78
CA PHE A 91 -7.33 2.29 -1.01
C PHE A 91 -6.16 2.74 -1.88
N PHE A 92 -5.45 3.77 -1.42
CA PHE A 92 -4.23 4.25 -2.04
C PHE A 92 -3.08 4.17 -1.04
N MET A 93 -1.94 3.63 -1.47
CA MET A 93 -0.71 3.61 -0.67
C MET A 93 0.47 4.11 -1.49
N ASN A 94 1.27 5.00 -0.89
CA ASN A 94 2.51 5.46 -1.48
C ASN A 94 3.70 5.05 -0.62
N VAL A 95 4.55 4.16 -1.14
CA VAL A 95 5.72 3.59 -0.46
C VAL A 95 7.00 4.26 -1.00
N PRO A 96 7.94 4.68 -0.13
CA PRO A 96 9.24 5.21 -0.56
C PRO A 96 10.16 4.10 -1.10
N LEU A 97 10.95 4.40 -2.14
CA LEU A 97 11.82 3.41 -2.81
C LEU A 97 13.20 3.22 -2.16
N GLU A 98 13.65 4.13 -1.32
CA GLU A 98 15.04 4.13 -0.83
C GLU A 98 15.29 3.17 0.33
N ASP A 99 16.43 2.48 0.23
CA ASP A 99 17.31 1.79 1.20
C ASP A 99 16.73 1.16 2.48
N VAL A 100 15.42 0.92 2.55
CA VAL A 100 14.86 0.15 3.66
C VAL A 100 15.10 -1.30 3.34
N LYS A 101 16.04 -1.89 4.09
CA LYS A 101 16.26 -3.34 4.16
C LYS A 101 14.95 -4.01 4.54
N HIS A 102 14.14 -4.36 3.56
CA HIS A 102 12.96 -5.18 3.73
C HIS A 102 13.35 -6.64 3.48
N GLU A 103 12.73 -7.56 4.22
CA GLU A 103 12.84 -8.98 3.88
C GLU A 103 12.08 -9.20 2.57
N SER A 104 12.79 -9.60 1.52
CA SER A 104 12.17 -9.93 0.24
C SER A 104 11.38 -11.24 0.34
N VAL A 105 10.30 -11.37 -0.42
CA VAL A 105 9.51 -12.61 -0.52
C VAL A 105 10.33 -13.80 -1.05
N PHE A 106 11.43 -13.53 -1.76
CA PHE A 106 12.39 -14.54 -2.23
C PHE A 106 13.50 -14.87 -1.22
N GLY A 107 13.42 -14.33 0.01
CA GLY A 107 14.37 -14.59 1.09
C GLY A 107 14.27 -16.02 1.65
N ALA A 108 15.02 -16.27 2.73
CA ALA A 108 15.16 -17.60 3.34
C ALA A 108 13.83 -18.19 3.88
N SER A 109 12.82 -17.35 4.13
CA SER A 109 11.46 -17.76 4.53
C SER A 109 10.44 -17.48 3.42
N SER A 110 10.31 -18.37 2.43
CA SER A 110 9.39 -18.18 1.30
C SER A 110 7.92 -18.41 1.62
N TYR A 111 7.60 -18.88 2.84
CA TYR A 111 6.21 -19.10 3.27
C TYR A 111 5.57 -17.77 3.66
N LEU A 112 4.48 -17.41 2.96
CA LEU A 112 3.62 -16.29 3.32
C LEU A 112 2.82 -16.61 4.59
N ARG A 113 2.52 -15.60 5.41
CA ARG A 113 1.57 -15.72 6.53
C ARG A 113 0.25 -16.32 6.06
N GLU A 114 -0.38 -17.10 6.92
CA GLU A 114 -1.78 -17.46 6.73
C GLU A 114 -2.61 -16.17 6.71
N LEU A 115 -3.39 -16.01 5.65
CA LEU A 115 -4.16 -14.80 5.42
C LEU A 115 -5.52 -14.97 6.13
N PRO A 116 -5.97 -13.98 6.91
CA PRO A 116 -7.29 -14.04 7.51
C PRO A 116 -8.35 -14.13 6.41
N GLU A 117 -9.34 -14.99 6.60
CA GLU A 117 -10.47 -15.16 5.69
C GLU A 117 -11.62 -14.25 6.16
N HIS A 118 -11.64 -13.00 5.70
CA HIS A 118 -12.70 -12.04 5.99
C HIS A 118 -13.15 -11.35 4.69
N GLN A 119 -14.44 -11.37 4.38
CA GLN A 119 -14.91 -10.75 3.14
C GLN A 119 -15.04 -9.23 3.30
N HIS A 120 -14.44 -8.49 2.38
CA HIS A 120 -14.61 -7.05 2.24
C HIS A 120 -15.42 -6.75 0.98
N ASN A 121 -16.67 -6.31 1.16
CA ASN A 121 -17.66 -6.27 0.07
C ASN A 121 -17.66 -4.95 -0.72
N CYS A 122 -17.03 -3.89 -0.19
CA CYS A 122 -17.11 -2.56 -0.79
C CYS A 122 -15.83 -2.12 -1.51
N LEU A 123 -14.70 -2.80 -1.29
CA LEU A 123 -13.40 -2.34 -1.80
C LEU A 123 -13.30 -2.65 -3.29
N ARG A 124 -13.21 -1.60 -4.10
CA ARG A 124 -13.28 -1.66 -5.56
C ARG A 124 -11.96 -1.28 -6.23
N VAL A 125 -11.26 -0.29 -5.69
CA VAL A 125 -10.02 0.23 -6.29
C VAL A 125 -8.89 0.20 -5.28
N VAL A 126 -7.79 -0.43 -5.68
CA VAL A 126 -6.55 -0.48 -4.91
C VAL A 126 -5.41 0.00 -5.80
N GLU A 127 -4.66 0.97 -5.31
CA GLU A 127 -3.46 1.48 -5.98
C GLU A 127 -2.31 1.56 -4.99
N ILE A 128 -1.18 0.94 -5.34
CA ILE A 128 0.04 0.98 -4.54
C ILE A 128 1.20 1.45 -5.42
N ILE A 129 1.78 2.59 -5.07
CA ILE A 129 2.94 3.21 -5.71
C ILE A 129 4.21 2.91 -4.90
N GLY A 130 5.33 2.66 -5.60
CA GLY A 130 6.57 2.20 -4.97
C GLY A 130 6.47 0.76 -4.43
N PHE A 131 5.63 -0.06 -5.06
CA PHE A 131 5.49 -1.48 -4.73
C PHE A 131 6.84 -2.17 -4.84
N SER A 132 7.22 -2.93 -3.82
CA SER A 132 8.51 -3.64 -3.75
C SER A 132 8.31 -5.14 -3.50
N SER A 133 9.40 -5.90 -3.56
CA SER A 133 9.43 -7.33 -3.25
C SER A 133 9.35 -7.62 -1.75
N ALA A 134 9.10 -6.60 -0.91
CA ALA A 134 8.87 -6.74 0.53
C ALA A 134 7.80 -7.79 0.82
N LYS A 135 8.18 -8.81 1.60
CA LYS A 135 7.32 -9.93 1.95
C LYS A 135 6.00 -9.46 2.56
N SER A 136 6.04 -8.55 3.52
CA SER A 136 4.86 -8.00 4.18
C SER A 136 3.91 -7.24 3.22
N LEU A 137 4.45 -6.61 2.17
CA LEU A 137 3.65 -5.90 1.16
C LEU A 137 2.98 -6.87 0.19
N VAL A 138 3.70 -7.92 -0.21
CA VAL A 138 3.14 -9.05 -0.98
C VAL A 138 2.04 -9.75 -0.16
N GLU A 139 2.26 -9.99 1.13
CA GLU A 139 1.28 -10.56 2.05
C GLU A 139 0.02 -9.70 2.18
N LEU A 140 0.18 -8.40 2.41
CA LEU A 140 -0.92 -7.43 2.48
C LEU A 140 -1.75 -7.46 1.19
N THR A 141 -1.08 -7.44 0.03
CA THR A 141 -1.76 -7.43 -1.28
C THR A 141 -2.47 -8.74 -1.56
N CYS A 142 -1.84 -9.88 -1.23
CA CYS A 142 -2.50 -11.18 -1.30
C CYS A 142 -3.74 -11.22 -0.40
N CYS A 143 -3.68 -10.61 0.79
CA CYS A 143 -4.82 -10.51 1.69
C CYS A 143 -5.96 -9.72 1.04
N ILE A 144 -5.68 -8.53 0.51
CA ILE A 144 -6.64 -7.68 -0.18
C ILE A 144 -7.30 -8.44 -1.32
N VAL A 145 -6.51 -9.05 -2.20
CA VAL A 145 -7.01 -9.76 -3.38
C VAL A 145 -7.90 -10.95 -3.01
N LYS A 146 -7.54 -11.70 -1.97
CA LYS A 146 -8.36 -12.84 -1.51
C LYS A 146 -9.67 -12.42 -0.86
N ASN A 147 -9.68 -11.27 -0.19
CA ASN A 147 -10.77 -10.87 0.69
C ASN A 147 -11.73 -9.84 0.06
N ALA A 148 -11.26 -9.03 -0.90
CA ALA A 148 -12.06 -8.00 -1.57
C ALA A 148 -12.88 -8.60 -2.73
N VAL A 149 -14.12 -8.99 -2.46
CA VAL A 149 -15.01 -9.65 -3.43
C VAL A 149 -15.41 -8.72 -4.59
N SER A 150 -15.51 -7.42 -4.32
CA SER A 150 -15.92 -6.40 -5.29
C SER A 150 -14.75 -5.67 -5.94
N LEU A 151 -13.53 -6.22 -5.85
CA LEU A 151 -12.34 -5.57 -6.40
C LEU A 151 -12.45 -5.51 -7.94
N GLU A 152 -12.42 -4.29 -8.48
CA GLU A 152 -12.53 -3.99 -9.91
C GLU A 152 -11.16 -3.61 -10.51
N CYS A 153 -10.31 -2.93 -9.74
CA CYS A 153 -9.02 -2.45 -10.20
C CYS A 153 -7.95 -2.63 -9.13
N LEU A 154 -6.84 -3.26 -9.53
CA LEU A 154 -5.62 -3.36 -8.74
C LEU A 154 -4.46 -2.79 -9.56
N THR A 155 -3.90 -1.67 -9.13
CA THR A 155 -2.73 -1.06 -9.75
C THR A 155 -1.51 -1.22 -8.85
N LEU A 156 -0.48 -1.89 -9.37
CA LEU A 156 0.79 -2.09 -8.69
C LEU A 156 1.89 -1.42 -9.50
N ASP A 157 2.40 -0.32 -8.96
CA ASP A 157 3.46 0.48 -9.55
C ASP A 157 4.78 0.21 -8.85
N THR A 158 5.73 -0.36 -9.59
CA THR A 158 7.07 -0.72 -9.08
C THR A 158 8.00 0.47 -8.84
N LEU A 159 7.61 1.67 -9.29
CA LEU A 159 8.38 2.91 -9.22
C LEU A 159 7.55 4.02 -8.56
N ARG A 160 8.16 5.18 -8.32
CA ARG A 160 7.41 6.42 -8.03
C ARG A 160 7.32 7.29 -9.28
N GLY A 161 6.32 8.17 -9.34
CA GLY A 161 6.07 9.02 -10.51
C GLY A 161 7.28 9.80 -11.03
N HIS A 162 8.18 10.27 -10.16
CA HIS A 162 9.40 10.98 -10.60
C HIS A 162 10.47 10.06 -11.22
N GLU A 163 10.42 8.76 -10.95
CA GLU A 163 11.37 7.77 -11.48
C GLU A 163 10.88 7.15 -12.81
N ARG A 164 9.66 7.49 -13.22
CA ARG A 164 9.08 6.98 -14.45
C ARG A 164 9.50 7.80 -15.65
N CYS A 165 9.80 7.08 -16.73
CA CYS A 165 9.83 7.65 -18.07
C CYS A 165 8.41 7.62 -18.64
N TYR A 166 7.82 8.80 -18.86
CA TYR A 166 6.46 8.93 -19.40
C TYR A 166 6.42 8.81 -20.93
N GLY A 167 6.96 7.71 -21.47
CA GLY A 167 6.81 7.36 -22.89
C GLY A 167 7.34 8.41 -23.88
N GLU A 168 6.98 8.25 -25.16
CA GLU A 168 7.62 8.83 -26.36
C GLU A 168 7.82 10.36 -26.41
N ALA A 169 7.24 11.12 -25.48
CA ALA A 169 7.40 12.57 -25.39
C ALA A 169 8.68 13.00 -24.63
N ASP A 170 9.26 12.12 -23.81
CA ASP A 170 10.53 12.37 -23.12
C ASP A 170 11.69 11.80 -23.94
N GLU A 171 12.50 12.69 -24.50
CA GLU A 171 13.75 12.33 -25.20
C GLU A 171 14.79 11.72 -24.25
N THR A 172 14.65 11.98 -22.94
CA THR A 172 15.60 11.60 -21.89
C THR A 172 14.89 10.81 -20.80
N CYS A 173 15.31 9.56 -20.64
CA CYS A 173 14.88 8.72 -19.55
C CYS A 173 15.87 8.90 -18.41
N GLU A 174 15.42 9.45 -17.27
CA GLU A 174 16.31 9.70 -16.13
C GLU A 174 16.86 8.35 -15.62
N PRO A 175 18.19 8.25 -15.38
CA PRO A 175 18.78 7.02 -14.91
C PRO A 175 18.35 6.76 -13.47
N ILE A 176 17.68 5.63 -13.25
CA ILE A 176 17.44 5.09 -11.91
C ILE A 176 18.67 4.30 -11.43
N SER A 177 18.84 4.20 -10.11
CA SER A 177 19.97 3.44 -9.55
C SER A 177 19.87 1.95 -9.93
N SER A 178 21.02 1.28 -10.03
CA SER A 178 21.04 -0.18 -10.26
C SER A 178 20.28 -0.95 -9.17
N ALA A 179 20.26 -0.45 -7.94
CA ALA A 179 19.52 -1.07 -6.85
C ALA A 179 18.00 -0.99 -7.07
N VAL A 180 17.49 0.19 -7.46
CA VAL A 180 16.07 0.42 -7.75
C VAL A 180 15.62 -0.43 -8.95
N PHE A 181 16.41 -0.49 -10.03
CA PHE A 181 16.08 -1.32 -11.18
C PHE A 181 16.03 -2.82 -10.83
N GLN A 182 16.99 -3.31 -10.04
CA GLN A 182 17.01 -4.70 -9.59
C GLN A 182 15.84 -5.01 -8.65
N GLU A 183 15.47 -4.09 -7.75
CA GLU A 183 14.30 -4.23 -6.89
C GLU A 183 13.00 -4.25 -7.71
N ALA A 184 12.82 -3.33 -8.65
CA ALA A 184 11.65 -3.30 -9.53
C ALA A 184 11.54 -4.60 -10.35
N SER A 185 12.66 -5.11 -10.89
CA SER A 185 12.70 -6.38 -11.61
C SER A 185 12.29 -7.56 -10.73
N ARG A 186 12.82 -7.64 -9.49
CA ARG A 186 12.39 -8.64 -8.50
C ARG A 186 10.92 -8.50 -8.16
N THR A 187 10.43 -7.28 -8.05
CA THR A 187 9.04 -6.97 -7.73
C THR A 187 8.09 -7.48 -8.81
N VAL A 188 8.41 -7.27 -10.10
CA VAL A 188 7.65 -7.84 -11.22
C VAL A 188 7.54 -9.35 -11.09
N MET A 189 8.64 -10.04 -10.77
CA MET A 189 8.61 -11.49 -10.53
C MET A 189 7.71 -11.86 -9.34
N ALA A 190 7.77 -11.10 -8.24
CA ALA A 190 6.94 -11.35 -7.06
C ALA A 190 5.45 -11.21 -7.37
N ILE A 191 5.06 -10.19 -8.15
CA ILE A 191 3.66 -9.97 -8.53
C ILE A 191 3.15 -11.13 -9.39
N ARG A 192 3.91 -11.53 -10.41
CA ARG A 192 3.53 -12.66 -11.28
C ARG A 192 3.41 -13.97 -10.50
N MET A 193 4.35 -14.23 -9.58
CA MET A 193 4.39 -15.50 -8.85
C MET A 193 3.38 -15.58 -7.70
N TYR A 194 3.11 -14.47 -7.01
CA TYR A 194 2.35 -14.49 -5.76
C TYR A 194 1.00 -13.79 -5.85
N ILE A 195 0.76 -12.87 -6.78
CA ILE A 195 -0.44 -12.03 -6.78
C ILE A 195 -1.33 -12.35 -8.00
N GLU A 196 -0.75 -12.44 -9.19
CA GLU A 196 -1.49 -12.54 -10.47
C GLU A 196 -2.54 -13.66 -10.47
N ASP A 197 -2.15 -14.89 -10.11
CA ASP A 197 -3.06 -16.05 -10.05
C ASP A 197 -4.16 -15.94 -8.98
N LYS A 198 -4.04 -15.01 -8.03
CA LYS A 198 -5.05 -14.77 -6.99
C LYS A 198 -6.07 -13.74 -7.41
N VAL A 199 -5.77 -12.91 -8.43
CA VAL A 199 -6.67 -11.84 -8.87
C VAL A 199 -7.91 -12.45 -9.50
N GLY A 200 -9.08 -12.05 -8.99
CA GLY A 200 -10.36 -12.50 -9.52
C GLY A 200 -10.54 -12.09 -10.99
N PRO A 201 -11.28 -12.87 -11.81
CA PRO A 201 -11.41 -12.63 -13.25
C PRO A 201 -12.10 -11.31 -13.62
N THR A 202 -12.83 -10.70 -12.68
CA THR A 202 -13.50 -9.40 -12.84
C THR A 202 -12.60 -8.22 -12.49
N CYS A 203 -11.46 -8.46 -11.85
CA CYS A 203 -10.52 -7.42 -11.44
C CYS A 203 -9.48 -7.20 -12.53
N LYS A 204 -9.28 -5.94 -12.93
CA LYS A 204 -8.20 -5.53 -13.81
C LYS A 204 -6.92 -5.33 -12.99
N LEU A 205 -5.95 -6.22 -13.16
CA LEU A 205 -4.58 -6.02 -12.69
C LEU A 205 -3.81 -5.12 -13.67
N THR A 206 -3.36 -3.97 -13.21
CA THR A 206 -2.46 -3.07 -13.94
C THR A 206 -1.09 -3.11 -13.26
N LEU A 207 -0.16 -3.86 -13.85
CA LEU A 207 1.23 -3.86 -13.45
C LEU A 207 1.99 -2.81 -14.25
N LEU A 208 2.69 -1.92 -13.56
CA LEU A 208 3.51 -0.92 -14.20
C LEU A 208 4.99 -1.16 -13.90
N GLU A 209 5.64 -1.74 -14.91
CA GLU A 209 7.03 -2.20 -14.90
C GLU A 209 8.01 -1.03 -15.13
N PRO A 210 9.29 -1.16 -14.73
CA PRO A 210 10.31 -0.18 -15.06
C PRO A 210 10.49 -0.06 -16.58
N CYS A 211 10.87 1.14 -17.05
CA CYS A 211 11.12 1.34 -18.46
C CYS A 211 12.29 0.47 -18.94
N THR A 212 12.13 -0.21 -20.08
CA THR A 212 13.20 -1.01 -20.68
C THR A 212 14.43 -0.18 -21.10
N ARG A 213 14.28 1.14 -21.22
CA ARG A 213 15.35 2.09 -21.58
C ARG A 213 16.03 2.73 -20.36
N CYS A 214 15.45 2.61 -19.15
CA CYS A 214 16.07 3.02 -17.88
C CYS A 214 17.21 2.05 -17.53
N HIS A 215 18.32 2.07 -18.27
CA HIS A 215 19.50 1.32 -17.86
C HIS A 215 20.31 2.13 -16.85
N SER A 216 20.67 1.50 -15.74
CA SER A 216 21.58 2.04 -14.73
C SER A 216 22.87 2.54 -15.39
N ARG A 217 23.30 3.76 -15.08
CA ARG A 217 24.67 4.19 -15.35
C ARG A 217 25.66 3.47 -14.44
#